data_AF-A0A9X2J7I5-F1
#
_entry.id   AF-A0A9X2J7I5-F1
#
_cell.length_a   1.000
_cell.length_b   1.000
_cell.length_c   1.000
_cell.angle_alpha   90.00
_cell.angle_beta   90.00
_cell.angle_gamma   90.00
#
_symmetry.space_group_name_H-M   'P 1'
#
loop_
_entity.id
_entity.type
_entity.pdbx_description
1 polymer ?
#
loop_
_entity_poly.entity_id
_entity_poly.type
_entity_poly.pdbx_seq_one_letter_code
_entity_poly.pdbx_strand_id
1 'polypeptide(L)' 'MEFQFANLSEFLTMGGHGIFVWVSYLMTFLALVGMAIYPRIARRRLQSELLRQQKNAQRRRRAVSERTATKAPDLAKEPA' A
#
# COMPACT_ATOMS: atom_id res chain seq x y z
N MET A 1 -14.47 -48.16 20.65
CA MET A 1 -14.36 -46.72 20.34
C MET A 1 -14.14 -46.63 18.85
N GLU A 2 -15.22 -46.51 18.09
CA GLU A 2 -15.19 -46.42 16.62
C GLU A 2 -14.96 -44.96 16.23
N PHE A 3 -13.93 -44.70 15.44
CA PHE A 3 -13.60 -43.37 14.91
C PHE A 3 -14.64 -42.99 13.83
N GLN A 4 -15.62 -42.15 14.16
CA GLN A 4 -16.73 -41.77 13.27
C GLN A 4 -16.37 -40.83 12.10
N PHE A 5 -15.10 -40.72 11.73
CA PHE A 5 -14.67 -39.89 10.61
C PHE A 5 -13.71 -40.70 9.74
N ALA A 6 -14.26 -41.45 8.79
CA ALA A 6 -13.47 -42.24 7.86
C ALA A 6 -12.76 -41.36 6.82
N ASN A 7 -13.27 -40.15 6.56
CA ASN A 7 -12.76 -39.27 5.50
C ASN A 7 -12.95 -37.79 5.82
N LEU A 8 -11.98 -36.95 5.41
CA LEU A 8 -12.07 -35.47 5.47
C LEU A 8 -13.32 -34.93 4.76
N SER A 9 -13.79 -35.62 3.72
CA SER A 9 -15.01 -35.26 2.98
C SER A 9 -16.28 -35.38 3.83
N GLU A 10 -16.34 -36.34 4.73
CA GLU A 10 -17.48 -36.58 5.63
C GLU A 10 -17.51 -35.55 6.76
N PHE A 11 -16.33 -35.07 7.17
CA PHE A 11 -16.18 -33.93 8.08
C PHE A 11 -16.59 -32.61 7.39
N LEU A 12 -16.20 -32.41 6.13
CA LEU A 12 -16.62 -31.26 5.31
C LEU A 12 -18.10 -31.28 4.92
N THR A 13 -18.74 -32.44 4.99
CA THR A 13 -20.11 -32.63 4.50
C THR A 13 -20.98 -33.30 5.55
N MET A 14 -20.66 -33.17 6.85
CA MET A 14 -21.42 -33.71 8.00
C MET A 14 -22.93 -33.53 7.76
N GLY A 15 -23.60 -34.57 7.27
CA GLY A 15 -25.02 -34.52 6.91
C GLY A 15 -25.45 -33.42 5.92
N GLY A 16 -24.59 -32.96 5.00
CA GLY A 16 -24.91 -31.96 3.97
C GLY A 16 -24.69 -30.50 4.36
N HIS A 17 -24.22 -30.21 5.58
CA HIS A 17 -24.19 -28.84 6.11
C HIS A 17 -22.84 -28.13 6.07
N GLY A 18 -21.73 -28.83 5.84
CA GLY A 18 -20.42 -28.17 5.94
C GLY A 18 -20.15 -27.14 4.85
N ILE A 19 -20.88 -27.17 3.72
CA ILE A 19 -20.82 -26.10 2.70
C ILE A 19 -21.23 -24.73 3.27
N PHE A 20 -22.21 -24.69 4.20
CA PHE A 20 -22.64 -23.45 4.84
C PHE A 20 -21.55 -22.88 5.73
N VAL A 21 -20.86 -23.74 6.50
CA VAL A 21 -19.76 -23.32 7.38
C VAL A 21 -18.63 -22.71 6.56
N TRP A 22 -18.21 -23.39 5.48
CA TRP A 22 -17.14 -22.88 4.62
C TRP A 22 -17.52 -21.57 3.92
N VAL A 23 -18.77 -21.42 3.46
CA VAL A 23 -19.24 -20.15 2.87
C VAL A 23 -19.26 -19.04 3.91
N SER A 24 -19.71 -19.29 5.15
CA SER A 24 -19.65 -18.30 6.24
C SER A 24 -18.21 -17.89 6.54
N TYR A 25 -17.29 -18.85 6.65
CA TYR A 25 -15.86 -18.55 6.84
C TYR A 25 -15.28 -17.76 5.67
N LEU A 26 -15.62 -18.12 4.43
CA LEU A 26 -15.18 -17.41 3.23
C LEU A 26 -15.69 -15.96 3.23
N MET A 27 -16.95 -15.76 3.59
CA MET A 27 -17.59 -14.44 3.68
C MET A 27 -16.87 -13.56 4.71
N THR A 28 -16.60 -14.09 5.90
CA THR A 28 -15.86 -13.38 6.95
C THR A 28 -14.42 -13.11 6.53
N PHE A 29 -13.74 -14.08 5.91
CA PHE A 29 -12.38 -13.92 5.43
C PHE A 29 -12.29 -12.85 4.34
N LEU A 30 -13.23 -12.83 3.40
CA LEU A 30 -13.33 -11.78 2.37
C LEU A 30 -13.53 -10.40 2.99
N ALA A 31 -14.37 -10.27 4.01
CA ALA A 31 -14.57 -9.00 4.71
C ALA A 31 -13.27 -8.54 5.40
N LEU A 32 -12.59 -9.44 6.11
CA LEU A 32 -11.32 -9.15 6.79
C LEU A 32 -10.22 -8.78 5.80
N VAL A 33 -10.08 -9.55 4.72
CA VAL A 33 -9.10 -9.29 3.66
C VAL A 33 -9.42 -7.97 2.96
N GLY A 34 -10.68 -7.69 2.64
CA GLY A 34 -11.09 -6.41 2.08
C GLY A 34 -10.71 -5.23 2.99
N MET A 35 -10.97 -5.36 4.29
CA MET A 35 -10.62 -4.35 5.28
C MET A 35 -9.11 -4.20 5.48
N ALA A 36 -8.33 -5.27 5.32
CA ALA A 36 -6.86 -5.23 5.38
C ALA A 36 -6.22 -4.68 4.10
N ILE A 37 -6.82 -4.94 2.93
CA ILE A 37 -6.34 -4.48 1.63
C ILE A 37 -6.58 -2.98 1.46
N TYR A 38 -7.71 -2.45 1.94
CA TYR A 38 -8.07 -1.03 1.84
C TYR A 38 -6.96 -0.07 2.33
N PRO A 39 -6.43 -0.17 3.56
CA PRO A 39 -5.34 0.67 4.04
C PRO A 39 -4.02 0.40 3.31
N ARG A 40 -3.80 -0.84 2.82
CA ARG A 40 -2.59 -1.21 2.09
C ARG A 40 -2.53 -0.54 0.71
N ILE A 41 -3.67 -0.47 0.01
CA ILE A 41 -3.79 0.26 -1.26
C ILE A 41 -3.65 1.77 -1.01
N ALA A 42 -4.31 2.32 0.01
CA ALA A 42 -4.21 3.74 0.35
C ALA A 42 -2.76 4.15 0.67
N ARG A 43 -2.02 3.33 1.43
CA ARG A 43 -0.58 3.55 1.70
C ARG A 43 0.26 3.56 0.42
N ARG A 44 0.02 2.63 -0.51
CA ARG A 44 0.74 2.60 -1.79
C ARG A 44 0.45 3.83 -2.65
N ARG A 45 -0.81 4.30 -2.67
CA ARG A 45 -1.20 5.53 -3.38
C ARG A 45 -0.49 6.75 -2.80
N LEU A 46 -0.49 6.91 -1.46
CA LEU A 46 0.18 8.03 -0.81
C LEU A 46 1.69 8.04 -1.05
N GLN A 47 2.35 6.88 -0.97
CA GLN A 47 3.77 6.78 -1.28
C GLN A 47 4.08 7.20 -2.72
N SER A 48 3.28 6.76 -3.69
CA SER A 48 3.48 7.14 -5.09
C SER A 48 3.37 8.65 -5.33
N GLU A 49 2.48 9.33 -4.60
CA GLU A 49 2.30 10.77 -4.69
C GLU A 49 3.47 11.53 -4.05
N LEU A 50 3.94 11.07 -2.89
CA LEU A 50 5.10 11.64 -2.21
C LEU A 50 6.38 11.54 -3.06
N LEU A 51 6.61 10.40 -3.71
CA LEU A 51 7.74 10.21 -4.62
C LEU A 51 7.70 11.19 -5.81
N ARG A 52 6.51 11.45 -6.37
CA ARG A 52 6.33 12.44 -7.44
C ARG A 52 6.64 13.86 -6.97
N GLN A 53 6.14 14.24 -5.79
CA GLN A 53 6.36 15.57 -5.23
C GLN A 53 7.83 15.82 -4.88
N GLN A 54 8.51 14.83 -4.28
CA GLN A 54 9.94 14.94 -3.96
C GLN A 54 10.80 15.18 -5.20
N LYS A 55 10.54 14.48 -6.30
CA LYS A 55 11.27 14.66 -7.56
C LYS A 55 11.17 16.10 -8.09
N ASN A 56 10.00 16.71 -7.98
CA ASN A 56 9.77 18.07 -8.46
C ASN A 56 10.38 19.12 -7.51
N ALA A 57 10.30 18.91 -6.20
CA ALA A 57 10.92 19.78 -5.20
C ALA A 57 12.45 19.82 -5.36
N GLN A 58 13.08 18.67 -5.64
CA GLN A 58 14.53 18.59 -5.83
C GLN A 58 15.01 19.34 -7.09
N ARG A 59 14.23 19.30 -8.17
CA ARG A 59 14.51 20.10 -9.39
C ARG A 59 14.44 21.60 -9.12
N ARG A 60 13.44 22.06 -8.36
CA ARG A 60 13.33 23.47 -7.97
C ARG A 60 14.50 23.93 -7.10
N ARG A 61 14.93 23.11 -6.13
CA ARG A 61 16.10 23.43 -5.28
C ARG A 61 17.38 23.58 -6.09
N ARG A 62 17.63 22.70 -7.06
CA ARG A 62 18.80 22.81 -7.96
C ARG A 62 18.78 24.10 -8.79
N ALA A 63 17.63 24.44 -9.38
CA ALA A 63 17.49 25.67 -10.16
C ALA A 63 17.68 26.95 -9.32
N VAL A 64 17.28 26.94 -8.04
CA VAL A 64 17.51 28.06 -7.12
C VAL A 64 18.99 28.15 -6.75
N SER A 65 19.64 27.04 -6.40
CA SER A 65 21.08 27.02 -6.09
C SER A 65 21.94 27.49 -7.27
N GLU A 66 21.58 27.10 -8.49
CA GLU A 66 22.30 27.50 -9.70
C GLU A 66 22.10 28.99 -10.02
N ARG A 67 20.89 29.55 -9.84
CA ARG A 67 20.65 30.99 -9.97
C ARG A 67 21.37 31.81 -8.91
N THR A 68 21.46 31.30 -7.68
CA THR A 68 22.15 32.00 -6.58
C THR A 68 23.67 31.97 -6.77
N ALA A 69 24.22 30.85 -7.27
CA ALA A 69 25.63 30.72 -7.62
C ALA A 69 26.03 31.57 -8.83
N THR A 70 25.15 31.71 -9.83
CA THR A 70 25.38 32.54 -11.02
C THR A 70 25.20 34.04 -10.77
N LYS A 71 24.39 34.45 -9.78
CA LYS A 71 24.17 35.87 -9.44
C LYS A 71 25.19 36.45 -8.44
N ALA A 72 25.84 35.59 -7.65
CA ALA A 72 26.88 36.00 -6.70
C ALA A 72 28.13 36.71 -7.28
N PRO A 73 28.63 36.38 -8.49
CA PRO A 73 29.77 37.08 -9.08
C PRO A 73 29.41 38.44 -9.67
N ASP A 74 28.13 38.77 -9.85
CA ASP A 74 27.66 40.02 -10.46
C ASP A 74 27.47 41.14 -9.42
N LEU A 75 27.10 40.79 -8.19
CA LEU A 75 26.97 41.72 -7.07
C LEU A 75 28.32 42.16 -6.46
N ALA A 76 29.42 41.50 -6.83
CA ALA A 76 30.77 41.85 -6.39
C ALA A 76 31.50 42.81 -7.36
N LYS A 77 30.84 43.24 -8.45
CA LYS A 77 31.42 44.09 -9.50
C LYS A 77 30.89 45.53 -9.50
N GLU A 78 30.12 45.92 -8.49
CA GLU A 78 29.73 47.31 -8.33
C GLU A 78 30.49 47.95 -7.15
N PRO A 79 31.79 48.28 -7.34
CA PRO A 79 32.40 49.41 -6.68
C PRO A 79 32.38 50.65 -7.59
N ALA A 80 32.04 51.78 -6.96
CA ALA A 80 32.18 53.18 -7.40
C ALA A 80 30.95 53.82 -8.07
#